data_AF-A0A843BIH3-F1
#
_entry.id   AF-A0A843BIH3-F1
#
_cell.length_a   1.000
_cell.length_b   1.000
_cell.length_c   1.000
_cell.angle_alpha   90.00
_cell.angle_beta   90.00
_cell.angle_gamma   90.00
#
_symmetry.space_group_name_H-M   'P 1'
#
loop_
_entity.id
_entity.type
_entity.pdbx_description
1 polymer ?
#
loop_
_entity_poly.entity_id
_entity_poly.type
_entity_poly.pdbx_seq_one_letter_code
_entity_poly.pdbx_strand_id
1 'polypeptide(L)'
;MELHIGIDDTDSTRGMCTTYLAHLITGGLLERGCHFVDYPRLVRLNPNVPWKTRGNGAVALHVSTGDPEGARRFVDGMVRRHSDMANGANPGVAFLEGEAVPPELAGFASEALHRVVDLRGALRLAAGAGVDTIQYGTGRGVVGAMAAVGYRFGDCTAEILAYRRPESVGTERRIDAYSMKSMQEDTYPNTFSSYDPESGRVLAAPRGPDPVFYGIRGEDPEILCGAARMVRHVERLAGHTIFRTNQGTADHLEYGIDPAAPEPHSSGTMTGVVRRVSGEVRGGHAWAVVGCGGHEIACWAYRPTGLPGVVRGLVPGDVVEVGGGVRPGSARRPPTLSMEVVRVRGLAPRVAYANPRCMRC
;
A
#
# COMPACT_ATOMS: atom_id res chain seq x y z
N MET A 1 13.35 -1.25 -28.20
CA MET A 1 12.16 -0.41 -27.95
C MET A 1 11.78 -0.58 -26.49
N GLU A 2 11.31 0.49 -25.84
CA GLU A 2 10.88 0.42 -24.44
C GLU A 2 9.41 -0.04 -24.35
N LEU A 3 9.14 -0.88 -23.35
CA LEU A 3 7.84 -1.48 -23.07
C LEU A 3 7.58 -1.46 -21.56
N HIS A 4 6.51 -0.78 -21.17
CA HIS A 4 5.95 -0.85 -19.82
C HIS A 4 4.91 -1.96 -19.74
N ILE A 5 4.96 -2.74 -18.66
CA ILE A 5 4.10 -3.91 -18.45
C ILE A 5 3.49 -3.82 -17.04
N GLY A 6 2.20 -3.53 -16.94
CA GLY A 6 1.45 -3.54 -15.69
C GLY A 6 0.73 -4.86 -15.47
N ILE A 7 0.71 -5.37 -14.23
CA ILE A 7 0.05 -6.62 -13.83
C ILE A 7 -0.61 -6.43 -12.47
N ASP A 8 -1.88 -6.82 -12.34
CA ASP A 8 -2.60 -6.80 -11.06
C ASP A 8 -3.69 -7.88 -10.97
N ASP A 9 -4.18 -8.12 -9.75
CA ASP A 9 -5.28 -9.03 -9.39
C ASP A 9 -5.07 -10.47 -9.88
N THR A 10 -3.86 -10.99 -9.67
CA THR A 10 -3.47 -12.36 -10.08
C THR A 10 -3.57 -13.39 -8.95
N ASP A 11 -3.75 -12.92 -7.71
CA ASP A 11 -3.79 -13.72 -6.50
C ASP A 11 -5.18 -13.80 -5.86
N SER A 12 -5.36 -14.78 -4.97
CA SER A 12 -6.58 -14.93 -4.20
C SER A 12 -6.27 -15.13 -2.72
N THR A 13 -7.32 -15.28 -1.90
CA THR A 13 -7.12 -15.64 -0.48
C THR A 13 -6.54 -17.04 -0.27
N ARG A 14 -6.57 -17.90 -1.31
CA ARG A 14 -6.15 -19.30 -1.24
C ARG A 14 -4.71 -19.55 -1.70
N GLY A 15 -4.12 -18.64 -2.47
CA GLY A 15 -2.76 -18.81 -2.97
C GLY A 15 -2.38 -17.76 -4.00
N MET A 16 -1.18 -17.92 -4.56
CA MET A 16 -0.51 -16.97 -5.44
C MET A 16 -0.18 -15.63 -4.78
N CYS A 17 0.56 -14.80 -5.51
CA CYS A 17 0.85 -13.41 -5.18
C CYS A 17 1.27 -12.70 -6.46
N THR A 18 0.72 -11.51 -6.72
CA THR A 18 1.07 -10.71 -7.90
C THR A 18 2.58 -10.44 -7.99
N THR A 19 3.26 -10.21 -6.86
CA THR A 19 4.73 -10.03 -6.86
C THR A 19 5.49 -11.31 -7.17
N TYR A 20 5.01 -12.48 -6.75
CA TYR A 20 5.63 -13.77 -7.08
C TYR A 20 5.51 -14.07 -8.58
N LEU A 21 4.35 -13.80 -9.17
CA LEU A 21 4.20 -13.92 -10.62
C LEU A 21 5.12 -12.94 -11.36
N ALA A 22 5.25 -11.70 -10.88
CA ALA A 22 6.20 -10.74 -11.42
C ALA A 22 7.66 -11.21 -11.31
N HIS A 23 8.05 -11.88 -10.22
CA HIS A 23 9.37 -12.51 -10.07
C HIS A 23 9.63 -13.55 -11.17
N LEU A 24 8.65 -14.45 -11.42
CA LEU A 24 8.77 -15.46 -12.48
C LEU A 24 8.84 -14.83 -13.88
N ILE A 25 8.01 -13.80 -14.13
CA ILE A 25 8.00 -13.06 -15.40
C ILE A 25 9.33 -12.34 -15.61
N THR A 26 9.89 -11.73 -14.56
CA THR A 26 11.18 -11.03 -14.61
C THR A 26 12.28 -11.98 -15.07
N GLY A 27 12.40 -13.17 -14.46
CA GLY A 27 13.36 -14.18 -14.89
C GLY A 27 13.17 -14.61 -16.34
N GLY A 28 11.94 -14.91 -16.75
CA GLY A 28 11.66 -15.36 -18.12
C GLY A 28 11.80 -14.28 -19.20
N LEU A 29 11.68 -12.99 -18.85
CA LEU A 29 11.98 -11.88 -19.75
C LEU A 29 13.50 -11.67 -19.90
N LEU A 30 14.27 -11.79 -18.82
CA LEU A 30 15.74 -11.74 -18.87
C LEU A 30 16.30 -12.86 -19.76
N GLU A 31 15.80 -14.08 -19.63
CA GLU A 31 16.19 -15.22 -20.48
C GLU A 31 15.87 -14.99 -21.97
N ARG A 32 14.91 -14.12 -22.27
CA ARG A 32 14.54 -13.72 -23.64
C ARG A 32 15.34 -12.54 -24.16
N GLY A 33 16.34 -12.07 -23.43
CA GLY A 33 17.17 -10.93 -23.82
C GLY A 33 16.49 -9.57 -23.63
N CYS A 34 15.44 -9.48 -22.81
CA CYS A 34 14.92 -8.18 -22.38
C CYS A 34 15.88 -7.57 -21.35
N HIS A 35 16.11 -6.26 -21.43
CA HIS A 35 16.90 -5.51 -20.47
C HIS A 35 15.96 -4.65 -19.60
N PHE A 36 16.09 -4.75 -18.27
CA PHE A 36 15.29 -3.93 -17.37
C PHE A 36 15.88 -2.52 -17.28
N VAL A 37 15.03 -1.50 -17.47
CA VAL A 37 15.42 -0.09 -17.41
C VAL A 37 15.55 0.39 -15.96
N ASP A 38 14.72 -0.17 -15.07
CA ASP A 38 14.71 0.09 -13.62
C ASP A 38 14.28 -1.21 -12.89
N TYR A 39 14.35 -1.21 -11.56
CA TYR A 39 13.77 -2.28 -10.75
C TYR A 39 12.26 -2.45 -11.05
N PRO A 40 11.73 -3.68 -10.96
CA PRO A 40 10.29 -3.89 -10.89
C PRO A 40 9.63 -2.95 -9.87
N ARG A 41 8.47 -2.39 -10.22
CA ARG A 41 7.75 -1.43 -9.39
C ARG A 41 6.62 -2.14 -8.67
N LEU A 42 6.56 -2.02 -7.34
CA LEU A 42 5.43 -2.45 -6.53
C LEU A 42 4.64 -1.22 -6.07
N VAL A 43 3.50 -0.97 -6.68
CA VAL A 43 2.68 0.22 -6.42
C VAL A 43 1.48 -0.17 -5.56
N ARG A 44 1.43 0.38 -4.35
CA ARG A 44 0.27 0.29 -3.45
C ARG A 44 -0.74 1.35 -3.84
N LEU A 45 -1.92 0.88 -4.23
CA LEU A 45 -3.06 1.71 -4.59
C LEU A 45 -3.92 1.99 -3.35
N ASN A 46 -5.06 2.63 -3.55
CA ASN A 46 -5.96 3.04 -2.46
C ASN A 46 -6.23 1.92 -1.44
N PRO A 47 -5.81 2.08 -0.17
CA PRO A 47 -5.95 1.02 0.82
C PRO A 47 -7.41 0.80 1.27
N ASN A 48 -8.35 1.67 0.87
CA ASN A 48 -9.73 1.66 1.33
C ASN A 48 -10.72 1.01 0.34
N VAL A 49 -10.23 0.49 -0.78
CA VAL A 49 -11.03 -0.29 -1.74
C VAL A 49 -11.58 -1.56 -1.07
N PRO A 50 -12.91 -1.83 -1.14
CA PRO A 50 -13.51 -2.91 -0.36
C PRO A 50 -13.29 -4.31 -0.93
N TRP A 51 -13.00 -4.44 -2.23
CA TRP A 51 -12.71 -5.71 -2.89
C TRP A 51 -11.20 -5.98 -3.05
N LYS A 52 -10.34 -5.26 -2.32
CA LYS A 52 -8.90 -5.47 -2.39
C LYS A 52 -8.52 -6.87 -1.90
N THR A 53 -7.50 -7.45 -2.51
CA THR A 53 -6.73 -8.53 -1.89
C THR A 53 -5.82 -7.95 -0.80
N ARG A 54 -4.88 -8.73 -0.26
CA ARG A 54 -3.99 -8.25 0.81
C ARG A 54 -3.10 -7.10 0.31
N GLY A 55 -3.46 -5.89 0.73
CA GLY A 55 -2.66 -4.69 0.57
C GLY A 55 -2.78 -3.96 -0.77
N ASN A 56 -3.76 -4.30 -1.63
CA ASN A 56 -4.10 -3.57 -2.87
C ASN A 56 -2.87 -3.12 -3.71
N GLY A 57 -2.00 -4.06 -4.06
CA GLY A 57 -0.73 -3.75 -4.71
C GLY A 57 -0.67 -4.32 -6.13
N ALA A 58 -0.32 -3.47 -7.08
CA ALA A 58 -0.09 -3.82 -8.48
C ALA A 58 1.41 -3.74 -8.80
N VAL A 59 1.84 -4.43 -9.86
CA VAL A 59 3.25 -4.43 -10.30
C VAL A 59 3.38 -3.81 -11.69
N ALA A 60 4.44 -3.03 -11.90
CA ALA A 60 4.85 -2.61 -13.23
C ALA A 60 6.31 -2.99 -13.51
N LEU A 61 6.59 -3.46 -14.72
CA LEU A 61 7.92 -3.74 -15.24
C LEU A 61 8.22 -2.73 -16.36
N HIS A 62 9.47 -2.28 -16.46
CA HIS A 62 9.91 -1.42 -17.55
C HIS A 62 11.13 -2.05 -18.22
N VAL A 63 10.97 -2.47 -19.47
CA VAL A 63 12.00 -3.22 -20.20
C VAL A 63 12.27 -2.63 -21.58
N SER A 64 13.53 -2.69 -21.99
CA SER A 64 13.96 -2.53 -23.37
C SER A 64 14.05 -3.91 -24.02
N THR A 65 13.40 -4.07 -25.17
CA THR A 65 13.35 -5.34 -25.91
C THR A 65 13.41 -5.11 -27.42
N GLY A 66 14.01 -6.07 -28.14
CA GLY A 66 13.95 -6.16 -29.59
C GLY A 66 12.70 -6.87 -30.12
N ASP A 67 11.95 -7.55 -29.25
CA ASP A 67 10.72 -8.29 -29.58
C ASP A 67 9.61 -8.00 -28.54
N PRO A 68 8.98 -6.81 -28.59
CA PRO A 68 7.90 -6.46 -27.67
C PRO A 68 6.68 -7.36 -27.82
N GLU A 69 6.35 -7.79 -29.04
CA GLU A 69 5.25 -8.71 -29.31
C GLU A 69 5.48 -10.09 -28.67
N GLY A 70 6.71 -10.62 -28.75
CA GLY A 70 7.11 -11.82 -28.04
C GLY A 70 7.05 -11.66 -26.52
N ALA A 71 7.48 -10.52 -26.00
CA ALA A 71 7.39 -10.19 -24.57
C ALA A 71 5.92 -10.13 -24.11
N ARG A 72 5.04 -9.45 -24.86
CA ARG A 72 3.59 -9.36 -24.62
C ARG A 72 2.95 -10.75 -24.56
N ARG A 73 3.18 -11.59 -25.57
CA ARG A 73 2.68 -12.98 -25.61
C ARG A 73 3.20 -13.83 -24.45
N PHE A 74 4.46 -13.65 -24.08
CA PHE A 74 5.04 -14.37 -22.94
C PHE A 74 4.37 -13.98 -21.63
N VAL A 75 4.23 -12.69 -21.35
CA VAL A 75 3.57 -12.17 -20.15
C VAL A 75 2.12 -12.65 -20.09
N ASP A 76 1.38 -12.52 -21.18
CA ASP A 76 0.00 -13.02 -21.27
C ASP A 76 -0.08 -14.52 -20.93
N GLY A 77 0.79 -15.33 -21.53
CA GLY A 77 0.86 -16.76 -21.24
C GLY A 77 1.21 -17.08 -19.78
N MET A 78 2.07 -16.28 -19.15
CA MET A 78 2.43 -16.43 -17.74
C MET A 78 1.25 -16.07 -16.82
N VAL A 79 0.56 -14.97 -17.09
CA VAL A 79 -0.63 -14.52 -16.36
C VAL A 79 -1.74 -15.56 -16.47
N ARG A 80 -2.04 -16.02 -17.69
CA ARG A 80 -3.06 -17.04 -17.93
C ARG A 80 -2.77 -18.36 -17.22
N ARG A 81 -1.50 -18.76 -17.14
CA ARG A 81 -1.09 -20.05 -16.56
C ARG A 81 -1.08 -20.04 -15.03
N HIS A 82 -0.63 -18.95 -14.41
CA HIS A 82 -0.33 -18.94 -12.99
C HIS A 82 -1.33 -18.18 -12.13
N SER A 83 -2.14 -17.29 -12.72
CA SER A 83 -3.11 -16.51 -11.93
C SER A 83 -4.18 -17.43 -11.33
N ASP A 84 -4.61 -17.12 -10.11
CA ASP A 84 -5.57 -17.93 -9.36
C ASP A 84 -7.03 -17.65 -9.75
N MET A 85 -7.30 -17.63 -11.05
CA MET A 85 -8.61 -17.27 -11.63
C MET A 85 -9.72 -18.19 -11.16
N ALA A 86 -9.41 -19.47 -10.93
CA ALA A 86 -10.37 -20.45 -10.43
C ALA A 86 -10.86 -20.13 -9.01
N ASN A 87 -10.13 -19.33 -8.24
CA ASN A 87 -10.47 -18.94 -6.87
C ASN A 87 -10.81 -17.44 -6.75
N GLY A 88 -11.13 -16.78 -7.87
CA GLY A 88 -11.75 -15.45 -7.88
C GLY A 88 -10.83 -14.28 -8.26
N ALA A 89 -9.57 -14.54 -8.61
CA ALA A 89 -8.68 -13.51 -9.17
C ALA A 89 -9.24 -12.99 -10.51
N ASN A 90 -9.12 -11.68 -10.79
CA ASN A 90 -9.53 -11.07 -12.06
C ASN A 90 -8.36 -10.33 -12.74
N PRO A 91 -7.37 -11.09 -13.24
CA PRO A 91 -6.13 -10.50 -13.72
C PRO A 91 -6.33 -9.43 -14.77
N GLY A 92 -5.55 -8.37 -14.66
CA GLY A 92 -5.39 -7.39 -15.73
C GLY A 92 -3.94 -7.23 -16.10
N VAL A 93 -3.70 -7.04 -17.39
CA VAL A 93 -2.39 -6.69 -17.93
C VAL A 93 -2.53 -5.41 -18.74
N ALA A 94 -1.58 -4.49 -18.58
CA ALA A 94 -1.50 -3.26 -19.37
C ALA A 94 -0.13 -3.19 -20.04
N PHE A 95 -0.10 -2.82 -21.32
CA PHE A 95 1.11 -2.64 -22.09
C PHE A 95 1.13 -1.24 -22.69
N LEU A 96 2.25 -0.54 -22.52
CA LEU A 96 2.48 0.77 -23.10
C LEU A 96 3.88 0.77 -23.73
N GLU A 97 3.94 1.05 -25.03
CA GLU A 97 5.21 1.18 -25.75
C GLU A 97 5.71 2.63 -25.76
N GLY A 98 7.03 2.78 -25.73
CA GLY A 98 7.70 4.07 -25.70
C GLY A 98 8.33 4.38 -24.34
N GLU A 99 9.09 5.46 -24.30
CA GLU A 99 9.91 5.85 -23.13
C GLU A 99 9.10 6.64 -22.07
N ALA A 100 8.00 7.26 -22.50
CA ALA A 100 7.26 8.23 -21.71
C ALA A 100 5.85 7.74 -21.38
N VAL A 101 5.49 7.84 -20.10
CA VAL A 101 4.13 7.62 -19.60
C VAL A 101 3.26 8.84 -19.89
N PRO A 102 2.14 8.71 -20.63
CA PRO A 102 1.23 9.82 -20.92
C PRO A 102 0.73 10.54 -19.64
N PRO A 103 0.61 11.88 -19.64
CA PRO A 103 0.11 12.64 -18.48
C PRO A 103 -1.27 12.17 -17.99
N GLU A 104 -2.14 11.76 -18.89
CA GLU A 104 -3.49 11.29 -18.57
C GLU A 104 -3.44 9.97 -17.79
N LEU A 105 -2.49 9.08 -18.10
CA LEU A 105 -2.27 7.83 -17.37
C LEU A 105 -1.65 8.09 -15.99
N ALA A 106 -0.78 9.10 -15.88
CA ALA A 106 -0.23 9.53 -14.59
C ALA A 106 -1.29 10.18 -13.68
N GLY A 107 -2.18 10.98 -14.27
CA GLY A 107 -3.36 11.51 -13.57
C GLY A 107 -4.24 10.36 -13.07
N PHE A 108 -4.55 9.39 -13.93
CA PHE A 108 -5.30 8.20 -13.54
C PHE A 108 -4.65 7.40 -12.40
N ALA A 109 -3.34 7.20 -12.44
CA ALA A 109 -2.62 6.52 -11.37
C ALA A 109 -2.76 7.26 -10.04
N SER A 110 -2.62 8.59 -10.06
CA SER A 110 -2.81 9.45 -8.88
C SER A 110 -4.19 9.25 -8.25
N GLU A 111 -5.25 9.21 -9.07
CA GLU A 111 -6.60 8.96 -8.59
C GLU A 111 -6.78 7.55 -8.00
N ALA A 112 -6.15 6.54 -8.60
CA ALA A 112 -6.18 5.17 -8.10
C ALA A 112 -5.46 4.98 -6.75
N LEU A 113 -4.58 5.92 -6.35
CA LEU A 113 -3.92 5.89 -5.04
C LEU A 113 -4.84 6.24 -3.88
N HIS A 114 -5.90 7.04 -4.13
CA HIS A 114 -6.68 7.60 -3.03
C HIS A 114 -8.19 7.53 -3.20
N ARG A 115 -8.72 7.13 -4.36
CA ARG A 115 -10.17 6.92 -4.55
C ARG A 115 -10.49 5.67 -5.35
N VAL A 116 -11.77 5.37 -5.52
CA VAL A 116 -12.24 4.22 -6.30
C VAL A 116 -12.39 4.65 -7.75
N VAL A 117 -11.68 3.99 -8.66
CA VAL A 117 -11.73 4.30 -10.09
C VAL A 117 -12.60 3.29 -10.83
N ASP A 118 -13.37 3.76 -11.80
CA ASP A 118 -14.30 2.94 -12.56
C ASP A 118 -13.61 2.23 -13.74
N LEU A 119 -13.93 0.95 -13.94
CA LEU A 119 -13.32 0.14 -15.00
C LEU A 119 -13.64 0.68 -16.40
N ARG A 120 -14.85 1.21 -16.64
CA ARG A 120 -15.23 1.71 -17.97
C ARG A 120 -14.43 2.96 -18.34
N GLY A 121 -14.22 3.85 -17.39
CA GLY A 121 -13.35 5.02 -17.47
C GLY A 121 -11.91 4.61 -17.74
N ALA A 122 -11.39 3.62 -17.01
CA ALA A 122 -10.05 3.07 -17.22
C ALA A 122 -9.88 2.55 -18.66
N LEU A 123 -10.82 1.76 -19.18
CA LEU A 123 -10.73 1.22 -20.55
C LEU A 123 -10.83 2.31 -21.63
N ARG A 124 -11.66 3.33 -21.43
CA ARG A 124 -11.71 4.48 -22.35
C ARG A 124 -10.39 5.26 -22.36
N LEU A 125 -9.81 5.46 -21.18
CA LEU A 125 -8.50 6.10 -21.04
C LEU A 125 -7.41 5.28 -21.73
N ALA A 126 -7.40 3.95 -21.53
CA ALA A 126 -6.44 3.05 -22.15
C ALA A 126 -6.43 3.21 -23.67
N ALA A 127 -7.62 3.15 -24.29
CA ALA A 127 -7.78 3.32 -25.72
C ALA A 127 -7.32 4.70 -26.22
N GLY A 128 -7.59 5.76 -25.45
CA GLY A 128 -7.15 7.13 -25.79
C GLY A 128 -5.66 7.37 -25.61
N ALA A 129 -5.02 6.67 -24.68
CA ALA A 129 -3.61 6.82 -24.32
C ALA A 129 -2.67 5.81 -25.01
N GLY A 130 -3.20 4.95 -25.90
CA GLY A 130 -2.41 3.93 -26.60
C GLY A 130 -1.94 2.80 -25.68
N VAL A 131 -2.69 2.49 -24.62
CA VAL A 131 -2.39 1.39 -23.70
C VAL A 131 -3.19 0.16 -24.13
N ASP A 132 -2.49 -0.91 -24.50
CA ASP A 132 -3.14 -2.19 -24.77
C ASP A 132 -3.44 -2.91 -23.46
N THR A 133 -4.63 -3.48 -23.34
CA THR A 133 -5.04 -4.17 -22.11
C THR A 133 -5.50 -5.59 -22.39
N ILE A 134 -5.13 -6.51 -21.51
CA ILE A 134 -5.67 -7.87 -21.48
C ILE A 134 -6.50 -8.03 -20.21
N GLN A 135 -7.72 -8.52 -20.37
CA GLN A 135 -8.71 -8.66 -19.30
C GLN A 135 -9.07 -10.12 -19.09
N TYR A 136 -9.00 -10.56 -17.83
CA TYR A 136 -9.49 -11.86 -17.38
C TYR A 136 -10.60 -11.67 -16.33
N GLY A 137 -11.58 -12.57 -16.32
CA GLY A 137 -12.70 -12.51 -15.38
C GLY A 137 -13.50 -11.21 -15.53
N THR A 138 -13.66 -10.46 -14.43
CA THR A 138 -14.35 -9.15 -14.44
C THR A 138 -13.54 -8.01 -15.06
N GLY A 139 -12.25 -8.22 -15.36
CA GLY A 139 -11.35 -7.21 -15.94
C GLY A 139 -10.86 -6.13 -14.96
N ARG A 140 -11.22 -6.22 -13.67
CA ARG A 140 -10.88 -5.19 -12.66
C ARG A 140 -9.39 -4.99 -12.44
N GLY A 141 -8.57 -6.04 -12.58
CA GLY A 141 -7.11 -5.91 -12.49
C GLY A 141 -6.51 -4.94 -13.50
N VAL A 142 -7.22 -4.59 -14.59
CA VAL A 142 -6.71 -3.59 -15.54
C VAL A 142 -6.56 -2.22 -14.88
N VAL A 143 -7.42 -1.87 -13.92
CA VAL A 143 -7.31 -0.61 -13.19
C VAL A 143 -5.96 -0.52 -12.47
N GLY A 144 -5.58 -1.56 -11.75
CA GLY A 144 -4.31 -1.55 -11.03
C GLY A 144 -3.09 -1.74 -11.93
N ALA A 145 -3.20 -2.56 -12.99
CA ALA A 145 -2.14 -2.71 -13.99
C ALA A 145 -1.83 -1.36 -14.67
N MET A 146 -2.86 -0.63 -15.10
CA MET A 146 -2.72 0.71 -15.67
C MET A 146 -2.17 1.71 -14.66
N ALA A 147 -2.67 1.68 -13.43
CA ALA A 147 -2.20 2.58 -12.38
C ALA A 147 -0.72 2.35 -12.06
N ALA A 148 -0.26 1.10 -12.01
CA ALA A 148 1.15 0.77 -11.78
C ALA A 148 2.07 1.27 -12.91
N VAL A 149 1.62 1.19 -14.18
CA VAL A 149 2.34 1.77 -15.33
C VAL A 149 2.34 3.30 -15.25
N GLY A 150 1.19 3.90 -14.93
CA GLY A 150 1.00 5.34 -14.86
C GLY A 150 1.71 6.02 -13.70
N TYR A 151 1.95 5.29 -12.62
CA TYR A 151 2.42 5.85 -11.37
C TYR A 151 3.85 6.41 -11.48
N ARG A 152 4.00 7.65 -11.00
CA ARG A 152 5.27 8.38 -10.97
C ARG A 152 5.68 8.56 -9.50
N PHE A 153 6.82 8.00 -9.14
CA PHE A 153 7.38 8.17 -7.80
C PHE A 153 7.76 9.63 -7.56
N GLY A 154 7.10 10.28 -6.60
CA GLY A 154 7.58 11.54 -6.00
C GLY A 154 8.60 11.26 -4.91
N ASP A 155 8.24 10.35 -4.00
CA ASP A 155 9.10 9.69 -3.03
C ASP A 155 9.07 8.16 -3.29
N CYS A 156 10.07 7.42 -2.83
CA CYS A 156 10.08 5.96 -2.94
C CYS A 156 10.96 5.30 -1.90
N THR A 157 10.57 4.08 -1.53
CA THR A 157 11.41 3.13 -0.81
C THR A 157 11.63 1.89 -1.67
N ALA A 158 12.29 0.88 -1.12
CA ALA A 158 12.48 -0.43 -1.73
C ALA A 158 11.97 -1.55 -0.80
N GLU A 159 11.53 -2.66 -1.40
CA GLU A 159 11.16 -3.88 -0.68
C GLU A 159 11.85 -5.08 -1.35
N ILE A 160 12.68 -5.82 -0.61
CA ILE A 160 13.22 -7.10 -1.06
C ILE A 160 12.27 -8.22 -0.64
N LEU A 161 11.67 -8.88 -1.62
CA LEU A 161 10.78 -10.02 -1.40
C LEU A 161 11.54 -11.31 -1.67
N ALA A 162 11.64 -12.15 -0.65
CA ALA A 162 12.15 -13.51 -0.74
C ALA A 162 10.99 -14.47 -0.99
N TYR A 163 11.16 -15.42 -1.93
CA TYR A 163 10.10 -16.35 -2.32
C TYR A 163 10.40 -17.79 -1.89
N ARG A 164 9.34 -18.48 -1.48
CA ARG A 164 9.38 -19.89 -1.11
C ARG A 164 9.41 -20.76 -2.36
N ARG A 165 9.98 -21.95 -2.23
CA ARG A 165 9.85 -22.98 -3.26
C ARG A 165 8.45 -23.58 -3.26
N PRO A 166 7.95 -24.07 -4.40
CA PRO A 166 6.61 -24.64 -4.50
C PRO A 166 6.31 -25.70 -3.42
N GLU A 167 7.29 -26.53 -3.07
CA GLU A 167 7.13 -27.61 -2.07
C GLU A 167 6.93 -27.08 -0.64
N SER A 168 7.29 -25.83 -0.37
CA SER A 168 7.17 -25.20 0.95
C SER A 168 5.92 -24.33 1.06
N VAL A 169 5.26 -23.94 -0.04
CA VAL A 169 4.07 -23.09 -0.03
C VAL A 169 2.95 -23.77 0.76
N GLY A 170 2.23 -23.00 1.59
CA GLY A 170 1.16 -23.52 2.46
C GLY A 170 1.64 -24.07 3.81
N THR A 171 2.93 -24.40 3.97
CA THR A 171 3.48 -24.83 5.26
C THR A 171 3.83 -23.65 6.17
N GLU A 172 4.10 -23.91 7.45
CA GLU A 172 4.54 -22.87 8.39
C GLU A 172 5.92 -22.31 8.01
N ARG A 173 6.08 -20.98 8.09
CA ARG A 173 7.35 -20.29 7.83
C ARG A 173 8.26 -20.42 9.02
N ARG A 174 9.49 -20.87 8.80
CA ARG A 174 10.50 -20.98 9.87
C ARG A 174 11.59 -19.91 9.73
N ILE A 175 11.34 -18.76 10.37
CA ILE A 175 12.25 -17.61 10.42
C ILE A 175 12.67 -17.40 11.89
N ASP A 176 13.97 -17.21 12.12
CA ASP A 176 14.48 -16.84 13.43
C ASP A 176 14.12 -15.38 13.75
N ALA A 177 13.14 -15.20 14.64
CA ALA A 177 12.66 -13.88 15.06
C ALA A 177 13.75 -13.00 15.67
N TYR A 178 14.73 -13.58 16.38
CA TYR A 178 15.84 -12.81 16.95
C TYR A 178 16.75 -12.26 15.84
N SER A 179 17.00 -13.06 14.80
CA SER A 179 17.78 -12.59 13.64
C SER A 179 17.07 -11.45 12.90
N MET A 180 15.73 -11.52 12.76
CA MET A 180 14.95 -10.45 12.14
C MET A 180 14.97 -9.17 12.98
N LYS A 181 14.85 -9.32 14.31
CA LYS A 181 14.98 -8.20 15.25
C LYS A 181 16.36 -7.54 15.13
N SER A 182 17.43 -8.33 15.23
CA SER A 182 18.81 -7.83 15.15
C SER A 182 19.07 -7.15 13.81
N MET A 183 18.62 -7.75 12.70
CA MET A 183 18.71 -7.16 11.37
C MET A 183 18.06 -5.77 11.33
N GLN A 184 16.84 -5.62 11.86
CA GLN A 184 16.17 -4.32 11.89
C GLN A 184 16.94 -3.31 12.76
N GLU A 185 17.36 -3.71 13.96
CA GLU A 185 18.08 -2.82 14.89
C GLU A 185 19.43 -2.35 14.30
N ASP A 186 20.18 -3.24 13.66
CA ASP A 186 21.51 -2.96 13.10
C ASP A 186 21.46 -2.12 11.81
N THR A 187 20.34 -2.16 11.08
CA THR A 187 20.19 -1.46 9.80
C THR A 187 19.22 -0.29 9.86
N TYR A 188 18.58 -0.03 10.99
CA TYR A 188 17.76 1.17 11.21
C TYR A 188 18.61 2.46 11.12
N PRO A 189 18.13 3.55 10.51
CA PRO A 189 16.80 3.75 9.93
C PRO A 189 16.66 3.28 8.47
N ASN A 190 17.73 2.74 7.87
CA ASN A 190 17.73 2.36 6.45
C ASN A 190 16.86 1.14 6.14
N THR A 191 16.48 0.35 7.14
CA THR A 191 15.37 -0.60 7.06
C THR A 191 14.33 -0.32 8.14
N PHE A 192 13.07 -0.69 7.87
CA PHE A 192 11.97 -0.42 8.77
C PHE A 192 10.84 -1.45 8.67
N SER A 193 9.95 -1.43 9.66
CA SER A 193 8.69 -2.21 9.73
C SER A 193 8.83 -3.72 9.46
N SER A 194 9.98 -4.30 9.80
CA SER A 194 10.26 -5.73 9.66
C SER A 194 9.97 -6.52 10.94
N TYR A 195 10.08 -5.89 12.10
CA TYR A 195 9.83 -6.47 13.43
C TYR A 195 9.12 -5.46 14.35
N ASP A 196 8.13 -5.95 15.10
CA ASP A 196 7.43 -5.19 16.13
C ASP A 196 7.97 -5.57 17.52
N PRO A 197 8.72 -4.67 18.20
CA PRO A 197 9.28 -4.95 19.51
C PRO A 197 8.23 -5.03 20.62
N GLU A 198 7.07 -4.38 20.48
CA GLU A 198 6.03 -4.39 21.51
C GLU A 198 5.31 -5.73 21.58
N SER A 199 4.95 -6.28 20.41
CA SER A 199 4.29 -7.58 20.33
C SER A 199 5.23 -8.77 20.12
N GLY A 200 6.52 -8.50 19.89
CA GLY A 200 7.54 -9.51 19.57
C GLY A 200 7.33 -10.18 18.20
N ARG A 201 6.54 -9.58 17.31
CA ARG A 201 6.12 -10.20 16.05
C ARG A 201 7.03 -9.82 14.88
N VAL A 202 7.36 -10.81 14.06
CA VAL A 202 7.94 -10.59 12.73
C VAL A 202 6.85 -10.03 11.80
N LEU A 203 6.97 -8.76 11.41
CA LEU A 203 6.05 -8.06 10.51
C LEU A 203 6.36 -8.36 9.04
N ALA A 204 7.64 -8.57 8.72
CA ALA A 204 8.13 -8.87 7.37
C ALA A 204 7.56 -10.18 6.78
N ALA A 205 7.10 -11.11 7.60
CA ALA A 205 6.62 -12.42 7.16
C ALA A 205 5.08 -12.43 7.01
N PRO A 206 4.54 -12.69 5.81
CA PRO A 206 3.09 -12.81 5.64
C PRO A 206 2.55 -14.08 6.30
N ARG A 207 1.25 -14.07 6.59
CA ARG A 207 0.52 -15.23 7.13
C ARG A 207 -0.14 -16.05 6.02
N GLY A 208 -0.40 -17.32 6.29
CA GLY A 208 -1.16 -18.19 5.38
C GLY A 208 -0.34 -18.71 4.18
N PRO A 209 -1.01 -19.19 3.12
CA PRO A 209 -0.41 -19.98 2.05
C PRO A 209 0.32 -19.15 0.97
N ASP A 210 0.72 -17.92 1.30
CA ASP A 210 1.37 -17.00 0.38
C ASP A 210 2.75 -17.55 -0.07
N PRO A 211 3.16 -17.42 -1.34
CA PRO A 211 4.50 -17.80 -1.80
C PRO A 211 5.63 -16.90 -1.28
N VAL A 212 5.34 -15.70 -0.77
CA VAL A 212 6.34 -14.80 -0.16
C VAL A 212 6.81 -15.39 1.18
N PHE A 213 8.12 -15.53 1.34
CA PHE A 213 8.73 -15.97 2.60
C PHE A 213 8.83 -14.81 3.59
N TYR A 214 9.47 -13.71 3.18
CA TYR A 214 9.48 -12.43 3.89
C TYR A 214 9.63 -11.27 2.89
N GLY A 215 9.28 -10.07 3.35
CA GLY A 215 9.59 -8.79 2.71
C GLY A 215 10.27 -7.84 3.67
N ILE A 216 11.49 -7.39 3.35
CA ILE A 216 12.21 -6.38 4.13
C ILE A 216 12.13 -5.06 3.37
N ARG A 217 11.71 -4.00 4.06
CA ARG A 217 11.58 -2.64 3.51
C ARG A 217 12.73 -1.76 3.95
N GLY A 218 13.13 -0.85 3.08
CA GLY A 218 14.23 0.06 3.35
C GLY A 218 14.42 1.11 2.27
N GLU A 219 15.38 1.99 2.51
CA GLU A 219 15.67 3.15 1.65
C GLU A 219 16.56 2.80 0.46
N ASP A 220 17.38 1.74 0.58
CA ASP A 220 18.43 1.44 -0.39
C ASP A 220 18.49 -0.07 -0.76
N PRO A 221 18.50 -0.41 -2.07
CA PRO A 221 18.60 -1.80 -2.55
C PRO A 221 19.84 -2.59 -2.09
N GLU A 222 21.00 -1.94 -1.94
CA GLU A 222 22.23 -2.60 -1.50
C GLU A 222 22.15 -2.96 -0.02
N ILE A 223 21.64 -2.05 0.81
CA ILE A 223 21.36 -2.31 2.23
C ILE A 223 20.38 -3.45 2.38
N LEU A 224 19.33 -3.51 1.56
CA LEU A 224 18.35 -4.61 1.57
C LEU A 224 19.00 -5.97 1.27
N CYS A 225 19.96 -6.02 0.34
CA CYS A 225 20.75 -7.24 0.10
C CYS A 225 21.57 -7.66 1.33
N GLY A 226 22.15 -6.69 2.05
CA GLY A 226 22.85 -6.94 3.31
C GLY A 226 21.91 -7.48 4.39
N ALA A 227 20.81 -6.77 4.62
CA ALA A 227 19.77 -7.12 5.58
C ALA A 227 19.21 -8.53 5.35
N ALA A 228 18.89 -8.89 4.09
CA ALA A 228 18.39 -10.21 3.75
C ALA A 228 19.36 -11.35 4.12
N ARG A 229 20.68 -11.11 4.08
CA ARG A 229 21.71 -12.11 4.47
C ARG A 229 21.83 -12.28 5.99
N MET A 230 21.39 -11.30 6.78
CA MET A 230 21.41 -11.36 8.24
C MET A 230 20.27 -12.24 8.80
N VAL A 231 19.17 -12.37 8.05
CA VAL A 231 17.99 -13.14 8.48
C VAL A 231 18.28 -14.63 8.40
N ARG A 232 18.20 -15.32 9.54
CA ARG A 232 18.39 -16.77 9.64
C ARG A 232 17.08 -17.51 9.41
N HIS A 233 17.13 -18.49 8.51
CA HIS A 233 16.01 -19.38 8.21
C HIS A 233 16.52 -20.74 7.72
N VAL A 234 15.67 -21.77 7.85
CA VAL A 234 16.00 -23.15 7.45
C VAL A 234 15.53 -23.49 6.03
N GLU A 235 14.56 -22.75 5.51
CA GLU A 235 13.99 -23.00 4.20
C GLU A 235 14.96 -22.61 3.09
N ARG A 236 15.12 -23.48 2.08
CA ARG A 236 15.81 -23.12 0.85
C ARG A 236 14.85 -22.32 -0.02
N LEU A 237 15.17 -21.06 -0.26
CA LEU A 237 14.32 -20.15 -1.02
C LEU A 237 14.42 -20.40 -2.53
N ALA A 238 13.40 -19.97 -3.26
CA ALA A 238 13.36 -20.04 -4.73
C ALA A 238 14.20 -18.93 -5.35
N GLY A 239 14.18 -17.74 -4.73
CA GLY A 239 14.87 -16.55 -5.21
C GLY A 239 14.36 -15.32 -4.46
N HIS A 240 14.77 -14.15 -4.92
CA HIS A 240 14.27 -12.88 -4.44
C HIS A 240 14.14 -11.89 -5.59
N THR A 241 13.33 -10.86 -5.39
CA THR A 241 13.27 -9.68 -6.25
C THR A 241 13.23 -8.44 -5.37
N ILE A 242 14.01 -7.42 -5.74
CA ILE A 242 13.91 -6.09 -5.16
C ILE A 242 12.91 -5.29 -5.99
N PHE A 243 11.94 -4.70 -5.30
CA PHE A 243 10.98 -3.80 -5.90
C PHE A 243 11.23 -2.37 -5.44
N ARG A 244 11.14 -1.42 -6.36
CA ARG A 244 10.94 0.00 -6.02
C ARG A 244 9.46 0.20 -5.67
N THR A 245 9.15 0.89 -4.58
CA THR A 245 7.78 0.94 -4.04
C THR A 245 7.43 2.27 -3.40
N ASN A 246 6.14 2.58 -3.35
CA ASN A 246 5.57 3.74 -2.65
C ASN A 246 5.09 3.37 -1.23
N GLN A 247 5.53 2.24 -0.71
CA GLN A 247 5.35 1.94 0.71
C GLN A 247 6.18 2.91 1.56
N GLY A 248 5.64 3.32 2.70
CA GLY A 248 6.37 4.21 3.62
C GLY A 248 6.30 5.71 3.27
N THR A 249 5.81 6.08 2.10
CA THR A 249 5.78 7.48 1.62
C THR A 249 4.52 8.24 2.02
N ALA A 250 3.44 7.51 2.34
CA ALA A 250 2.11 8.06 2.65
C ALA A 250 1.43 8.82 1.50
N ASP A 251 1.74 8.49 0.24
CA ASP A 251 1.16 9.10 -0.97
C ASP A 251 -0.37 9.27 -0.91
N HIS A 252 -1.08 8.25 -0.42
CA HIS A 252 -2.53 8.23 -0.38
C HIS A 252 -3.13 9.26 0.60
N LEU A 253 -2.29 9.92 1.41
CA LEU A 253 -2.64 10.98 2.35
C LEU A 253 -2.31 12.38 1.85
N GLU A 254 -1.63 12.53 0.70
CA GLU A 254 -1.31 13.84 0.10
C GLU A 254 -2.55 14.55 -0.47
N TYR A 255 -3.64 13.81 -0.66
CA TYR A 255 -4.89 14.32 -1.20
C TYR A 255 -5.77 14.93 -0.11
N GLY A 256 -6.57 15.93 -0.47
CA GLY A 256 -7.53 16.56 0.44
C GLY A 256 -8.82 15.77 0.55
N ILE A 257 -9.35 15.63 1.76
CA ILE A 257 -10.72 15.16 2.00
C ILE A 257 -11.62 16.37 2.16
N ASP A 258 -12.67 16.45 1.34
CA ASP A 258 -13.73 17.44 1.50
C ASP A 258 -14.66 17.03 2.66
N PRO A 259 -14.71 17.79 3.77
CA PRO A 259 -15.60 17.50 4.89
C PRO A 259 -17.08 17.73 4.56
N ALA A 260 -17.40 18.52 3.52
CA ALA A 260 -18.77 18.75 3.07
C ALA A 260 -19.35 17.54 2.31
N ALA A 261 -18.49 16.84 1.57
CA ALA A 261 -18.84 15.69 0.75
C ALA A 261 -17.77 14.59 0.83
N PRO A 262 -17.59 13.92 1.99
CA PRO A 262 -16.56 12.92 2.17
C PRO A 262 -16.83 11.70 1.28
N GLU A 263 -16.04 11.55 0.22
CA GLU A 263 -16.21 10.49 -0.78
C GLU A 263 -15.95 9.11 -0.14
N PRO A 264 -16.92 8.17 -0.17
CA PRO A 264 -16.72 6.84 0.39
C PRO A 264 -15.53 6.10 -0.22
N HIS A 265 -14.77 5.40 0.63
CA HIS A 265 -13.58 4.64 0.22
C HIS A 265 -12.44 5.51 -0.32
N SER A 266 -12.50 6.83 -0.17
CA SER A 266 -11.35 7.68 -0.44
C SER A 266 -10.37 7.70 0.74
N SER A 267 -9.15 8.18 0.51
CA SER A 267 -8.20 8.58 1.54
C SER A 267 -7.63 9.96 1.26
N GLY A 268 -7.08 10.55 2.31
CA GLY A 268 -6.48 11.87 2.27
C GLY A 268 -6.35 12.45 3.66
N THR A 269 -6.15 13.77 3.71
CA THR A 269 -6.05 14.57 4.93
C THR A 269 -7.09 15.69 4.94
N MET A 270 -7.43 16.13 6.14
CA MET A 270 -8.17 17.37 6.36
C MET A 270 -7.67 18.06 7.62
N THR A 271 -7.68 19.39 7.60
CA THR A 271 -7.37 20.22 8.77
C THR A 271 -8.64 20.83 9.32
N GLY A 272 -8.80 20.80 10.64
CA GLY A 272 -9.96 21.39 11.30
C GLY A 272 -9.76 21.56 12.80
N VAL A 273 -10.83 21.98 13.46
CA VAL A 273 -10.85 22.25 14.90
C VAL A 273 -11.55 21.11 15.62
N VAL A 274 -10.94 20.58 16.68
CA VAL A 274 -11.56 19.57 17.55
C VAL A 274 -12.79 20.17 18.21
N ARG A 275 -13.95 19.54 18.02
CA ARG A 275 -15.23 19.93 18.62
C ARG A 275 -15.57 19.08 19.82
N ARG A 276 -15.32 17.77 19.71
CA ARG A 276 -15.64 16.77 20.72
C ARG A 276 -14.59 15.68 20.69
N VAL A 277 -14.33 15.08 21.84
CA VAL A 277 -13.39 13.97 22.01
C VAL A 277 -14.05 12.91 22.87
N SER A 278 -13.84 11.64 22.55
CA SER A 278 -14.27 10.53 23.38
C SER A 278 -13.22 10.22 24.44
N GLY A 279 -13.68 9.70 25.58
CA GLY A 279 -12.83 8.86 26.43
C GLY A 279 -12.47 7.55 25.73
N GLU A 280 -12.01 6.56 26.50
CA GLU A 280 -11.87 5.21 25.96
C GLU A 280 -13.24 4.61 25.64
N VAL A 281 -13.38 4.09 24.42
CA VAL A 281 -14.57 3.36 23.95
C VAL A 281 -14.27 1.87 23.95
N ARG A 282 -15.32 1.03 24.06
CA ARG A 282 -15.23 -0.44 24.05
C ARG A 282 -14.27 -0.93 22.95
N GLY A 283 -13.29 -1.75 23.35
CA GLY A 283 -12.25 -2.26 22.46
C GLY A 283 -10.96 -1.43 22.45
N GLY A 284 -10.83 -0.41 23.30
CA GLY A 284 -9.66 0.46 23.40
C GLY A 284 -9.58 1.48 22.26
N HIS A 285 -10.73 1.88 21.71
CA HIS A 285 -10.83 2.85 20.63
C HIS A 285 -11.03 4.26 21.18
N ALA A 286 -10.76 5.26 20.36
CA ALA A 286 -11.13 6.65 20.64
C ALA A 286 -11.62 7.33 19.36
N TRP A 287 -12.35 8.41 19.48
CA TRP A 287 -12.72 9.25 18.36
C TRP A 287 -12.70 10.73 18.75
N ALA A 288 -12.49 11.59 17.76
CA ALA A 288 -12.70 13.01 17.85
C ALA A 288 -13.64 13.47 16.74
N VAL A 289 -14.50 14.44 17.02
CA VAL A 289 -15.25 15.15 15.98
C VAL A 289 -14.43 16.38 15.60
N VAL A 290 -14.04 16.45 14.34
CA VAL A 290 -13.25 17.55 13.77
C VAL A 290 -14.16 18.37 12.87
N GLY A 291 -14.20 19.69 13.12
CA GLY A 291 -15.01 20.63 12.34
C GLY A 291 -14.16 21.46 11.39
N CYS A 292 -14.58 21.55 10.13
CA CYS A 292 -13.95 22.37 9.09
C CYS A 292 -15.02 22.91 8.12
N GLY A 293 -14.95 24.21 7.77
CA GLY A 293 -15.88 24.82 6.81
C GLY A 293 -17.36 24.76 7.19
N GLY A 294 -17.70 24.67 8.48
CA GLY A 294 -19.08 24.50 8.95
C GLY A 294 -19.59 23.05 8.95
N HIS A 295 -18.77 22.10 8.50
CA HIS A 295 -19.07 20.68 8.52
C HIS A 295 -18.30 19.98 9.64
N GLU A 296 -18.85 18.87 10.15
CA GLU A 296 -18.24 18.06 11.19
C GLU A 296 -18.16 16.60 10.75
N ILE A 297 -17.04 15.97 11.05
CA ILE A 297 -16.80 14.56 10.73
C ILE A 297 -16.17 13.85 11.93
N ALA A 298 -16.72 12.68 12.24
CA ALA A 298 -16.19 11.83 13.29
C ALA A 298 -14.96 11.06 12.76
N CYS A 299 -13.84 11.25 13.44
CA CYS A 299 -12.55 10.66 13.13
C CYS A 299 -12.23 9.61 14.18
N TRP A 300 -12.05 8.35 13.77
CA TRP A 300 -11.85 7.19 14.65
C TRP A 300 -10.38 6.77 14.70
N ALA A 301 -9.83 6.67 15.92
CA ALA A 301 -8.57 5.99 16.21
C ALA A 301 -8.87 4.58 16.71
N TYR A 302 -8.43 3.58 15.95
CA TYR A 302 -8.57 2.18 16.34
C TYR A 302 -7.42 1.75 17.25
N ARG A 303 -7.68 0.78 18.13
CA ARG A 303 -6.69 0.28 19.10
C ARG A 303 -5.36 -0.14 18.44
N PRO A 304 -5.36 -0.86 17.30
CA PRO A 304 -4.12 -1.30 16.67
C PRO A 304 -3.22 -0.17 16.14
N THR A 305 -3.71 1.07 16.04
CA THR A 305 -2.89 2.18 15.50
C THR A 305 -2.05 2.89 16.56
N GLY A 306 -2.25 2.61 17.85
CA GLY A 306 -1.59 3.35 18.95
C GLY A 306 -2.08 4.80 19.13
N LEU A 307 -2.86 5.34 18.18
CA LEU A 307 -3.40 6.69 18.22
C LEU A 307 -4.44 7.00 19.31
N PRO A 308 -5.18 6.04 19.91
CA PRO A 308 -6.18 6.38 20.94
C PRO A 308 -5.63 7.20 22.11
N GLY A 309 -4.35 6.99 22.48
CA GLY A 309 -3.68 7.80 23.51
C GLY A 309 -3.60 9.28 23.13
N VAL A 310 -3.17 9.57 21.90
CA VAL A 310 -3.07 10.93 21.36
C VAL A 310 -4.45 11.58 21.28
N VAL A 311 -5.44 10.86 20.74
CA VAL A 311 -6.80 11.38 20.57
C VAL A 311 -7.44 11.76 21.90
N ARG A 312 -7.26 10.95 22.95
CA ARG A 312 -7.78 11.24 24.30
C ARG A 312 -7.12 12.44 24.97
N GLY A 313 -5.92 12.82 24.51
CA GLY A 313 -5.23 14.03 24.97
C GLY A 313 -5.73 15.32 24.35
N LEU A 314 -6.51 15.23 23.25
CA LEU A 314 -7.05 16.41 22.57
C LEU A 314 -8.14 17.08 23.40
N VAL A 315 -8.28 18.39 23.24
CA VAL A 315 -9.33 19.21 23.84
C VAL A 315 -10.13 19.97 22.78
N PRO A 316 -11.41 20.26 23.03
CA PRO A 316 -12.17 21.14 22.15
C PRO A 316 -11.46 22.48 21.94
N GLY A 317 -11.30 22.88 20.67
CA GLY A 317 -10.55 24.06 20.25
C GLY A 317 -9.17 23.77 19.67
N ASP A 318 -8.60 22.58 19.87
CA ASP A 318 -7.33 22.21 19.25
C ASP A 318 -7.45 22.21 17.72
N VAL A 319 -6.43 22.69 17.03
CA VAL A 319 -6.32 22.63 15.57
C VAL A 319 -5.52 21.39 15.23
N VAL A 320 -6.13 20.47 14.47
CA VAL A 320 -5.54 19.20 14.09
C VAL A 320 -5.64 18.99 12.59
N GLU A 321 -4.61 18.38 12.02
CA GLU A 321 -4.68 17.73 10.72
C GLU A 321 -4.81 16.23 10.95
N VAL A 322 -5.87 15.64 10.42
CA VAL A 322 -6.14 14.21 10.52
C VAL A 322 -6.09 13.60 9.12
N GLY A 323 -5.53 12.40 9.01
CA GLY A 323 -5.43 11.70 7.74
C GLY A 323 -5.81 10.23 7.87
N GLY A 324 -6.38 9.68 6.80
CA GLY A 324 -6.74 8.28 6.69
C GLY A 324 -7.89 8.04 5.71
N GLY A 325 -8.58 6.91 5.87
CA GLY A 325 -9.62 6.45 4.95
C GLY A 325 -11.05 6.84 5.35
N VAL A 326 -11.85 7.29 4.38
CA VAL A 326 -13.28 7.56 4.53
C VAL A 326 -14.07 6.26 4.50
N ARG A 327 -14.72 5.93 5.62
CA ARG A 327 -15.68 4.84 5.69
C ARG A 327 -17.06 5.31 5.24
N PRO A 328 -17.77 4.50 4.40
CA PRO A 328 -19.11 4.84 3.97
C PRO A 328 -20.04 5.02 5.17
N GLY A 329 -20.96 5.97 5.04
CA GLY A 329 -22.09 6.09 5.94
C GLY A 329 -23.08 4.94 5.78
N SER A 330 -24.06 4.91 6.66
CA SER A 330 -25.24 4.05 6.56
C SER A 330 -26.49 4.90 6.73
N ALA A 331 -27.67 4.32 6.49
CA ALA A 331 -28.94 5.02 6.71
C ALA A 331 -29.09 5.63 8.13
N ARG A 332 -28.32 5.15 9.11
CA ARG A 332 -28.38 5.59 10.52
C ARG A 332 -27.15 6.39 10.96
N ARG A 333 -26.09 6.49 10.16
CA ARG A 333 -24.82 7.10 10.57
C ARG A 333 -24.15 7.81 9.39
N PRO A 334 -23.66 9.05 9.58
CA PRO A 334 -22.90 9.74 8.55
C PRO A 334 -21.57 9.00 8.25
N PRO A 335 -20.91 9.30 7.12
CA PRO A 335 -19.55 8.88 6.85
C PRO A 335 -18.59 9.27 7.97
N THR A 336 -17.51 8.51 8.13
CA THR A 336 -16.50 8.73 9.18
C THR A 336 -15.10 8.55 8.61
N LEU A 337 -14.11 9.16 9.26
CA LEU A 337 -12.71 9.00 8.88
C LEU A 337 -12.01 8.02 9.82
N SER A 338 -11.30 7.03 9.27
CA SER A 338 -10.44 6.12 10.03
C SER A 338 -9.04 6.69 10.08
N MET A 339 -8.61 7.17 11.25
CA MET A 339 -7.32 7.86 11.39
C MET A 339 -6.15 6.89 11.28
N GLU A 340 -5.23 7.23 10.38
CA GLU A 340 -3.88 6.67 10.24
C GLU A 340 -2.84 7.63 10.81
N VAL A 341 -3.11 8.94 10.73
CA VAL A 341 -2.24 10.00 11.26
C VAL A 341 -3.07 11.10 11.92
N VAL A 342 -2.52 11.68 12.98
CA VAL A 342 -3.03 12.90 13.63
C VAL A 342 -1.84 13.81 13.90
N ARG A 343 -1.88 15.04 13.38
CA ARG A 343 -0.88 16.08 13.64
C ARG A 343 -1.54 17.24 14.36
N VAL A 344 -1.07 17.53 15.57
CA VAL A 344 -1.55 18.71 16.32
C VAL A 344 -0.87 19.94 15.77
N ARG A 345 -1.63 20.82 15.13
CA ARG A 345 -1.16 22.07 14.49
C ARG A 345 -1.25 23.27 15.45
N GLY A 346 -2.16 23.24 16.41
CA GLY A 346 -2.31 24.27 17.43
C GLY A 346 -3.08 23.77 18.63
N LEU A 347 -2.68 24.19 19.82
CA LEU A 347 -3.33 23.83 21.08
C LEU A 347 -4.30 24.93 21.52
N ALA A 348 -5.48 24.53 21.99
CA ALA A 348 -6.42 25.46 22.61
C ALA A 348 -5.88 25.97 23.95
N PRO A 349 -6.06 27.26 24.28
CA PRO A 349 -5.72 27.77 25.59
C PRO A 349 -6.67 27.17 26.64
N ARG A 350 -6.10 26.44 27.60
CA ARG A 350 -6.85 25.93 28.76
C ARG A 350 -6.65 26.86 29.94
N VAL A 351 -7.55 27.84 30.09
CA VAL A 351 -7.55 28.75 31.24
C VAL A 351 -8.37 28.13 32.38
N ALA A 352 -7.74 27.94 33.54
CA ALA A 352 -8.40 27.49 34.75
C ALA A 352 -8.18 28.51 35.86
N TYR A 353 -9.27 28.94 36.49
CA TYR A 353 -9.19 29.73 37.72
C TYR A 353 -9.05 28.77 38.89
N ALA A 354 -8.03 29.01 39.72
CA ALA A 354 -7.77 28.24 40.92
C ALA A 354 -7.54 29.18 42.09
N ASN A 355 -7.82 28.70 43.30
CA ASN A 355 -7.47 29.44 44.51
C ASN A 355 -5.95 29.71 44.54
N PRO A 356 -5.52 30.86 45.09
CA PRO A 356 -4.11 31.14 45.25
C PRO A 356 -3.44 30.03 46.08
N ARG A 357 -2.22 29.64 45.70
CA ARG A 357 -1.44 28.69 46.49
C ARG A 357 -1.15 29.29 47.86
N CYS A 358 -1.24 28.47 48.91
CA CYS A 358 -0.84 28.89 50.24
C CYS A 358 0.64 29.29 50.21
N MET A 359 0.98 30.47 50.71
CA MET A 359 2.39 30.90 50.79
C MET A 359 3.13 30.31 51.99
N ARG A 360 2.46 29.47 52.80
CA ARG A 360 3.02 28.89 54.03
C ARG A 360 3.15 27.37 54.02
N CYS A 361 2.33 26.65 53.26
CA CYS A 361 2.33 25.18 53.23
C CYS A 361 2.20 24.66 51.81
#